data_AF-A0A662MZS5-F1
#
_entry.id   AF-A0A662MZS5-F1
#
_cell.length_a   1.000
_cell.length_b   1.000
_cell.length_c   1.000
_cell.angle_alpha   90.00
_cell.angle_beta   90.00
_cell.angle_gamma   90.00
#
_symmetry.space_group_name_H-M   'P 1'
#
loop_
_entity.id
_entity.type
_entity.pdbx_description
1 polymer ?
#
loop_
_entity_poly.entity_id
_entity_poly.type
_entity_poly.pdbx_seq_one_letter_code
_entity_poly.pdbx_strand_id
1 'polypeptide(L)' 'MARKLPMYKAISEAIAQEMERDENVFVMGEDIGAYGGIFGATSG' A
#
# COMPACT_ATOMS: atom_id res chain seq x y z
N MET A 1 2.93 -2.16 -23.55
CA MET A 1 2.86 -0.83 -22.88
C MET A 1 2.90 -1.05 -21.38
N ALA A 2 3.56 -0.17 -20.62
CA ALA A 2 3.53 -0.23 -19.16
C ALA A 2 2.16 0.23 -18.62
N ARG A 3 1.71 -0.35 -17.49
CA ARG A 3 0.46 0.04 -16.81
C ARG A 3 0.62 1.44 -16.21
N LYS A 4 -0.35 2.31 -16.43
CA LYS A 4 -0.41 3.64 -15.81
C LYS A 4 -1.24 3.58 -14.53
N LEU A 5 -0.65 3.98 -13.40
CA LEU A 5 -1.32 4.04 -12.11
C LEU A 5 -1.21 5.45 -11.51
N PRO A 6 -2.21 5.89 -10.73
CA PRO A 6 -1.98 6.94 -9.74
C PRO A 6 -0.88 6.52 -8.76
N MET A 7 -0.08 7.48 -8.29
CA MET A 7 1.04 7.23 -7.38
C MET A 7 0.61 6.45 -6.13
N TYR A 8 -0.50 6.83 -5.48
CA TYR A 8 -0.97 6.15 -4.27
C TYR A 8 -1.30 4.66 -4.52
N LYS A 9 -1.80 4.31 -5.72
CA LYS A 9 -2.05 2.92 -6.11
C LYS A 9 -0.76 2.16 -6.36
N ALA A 10 0.25 2.80 -6.95
CA ALA A 10 1.56 2.17 -7.11
C ALA A 10 2.23 1.88 -5.76
N ILE A 11 2.08 2.78 -4.78
CA ILE A 11 2.59 2.59 -3.42
C ILE A 11 1.83 1.47 -2.69
N SER A 12 0.50 1.50 -2.70
CA SER A 12 -0.36 0.47 -2.10
C SER A 12 -0.04 -0.92 -2.66
N GLU A 13 0.15 -1.03 -3.98
CA GLU A 13 0.51 -2.30 -4.62
C GLU A 13 1.91 -2.78 -4.24
N ALA A 14 2.90 -1.89 -4.15
CA ALA A 14 4.25 -2.27 -3.72
C ALA A 14 4.27 -2.76 -2.25
N ILE A 15 3.52 -2.09 -1.37
CA ILE A 15 3.37 -2.51 0.02
C ILE A 15 2.75 -3.92 0.09
N ALA A 16 1.66 -4.15 -0.64
CA ALA A 16 0.98 -5.45 -0.68
C ALA A 16 1.90 -6.57 -1.18
N GLN A 17 2.68 -6.32 -2.23
CA GLN A 17 3.62 -7.30 -2.78
C GLN A 17 4.70 -7.70 -1.79
N GLU A 18 5.30 -6.74 -1.07
CA GLU A 18 6.33 -7.08 -0.07
C GLU A 18 5.75 -7.75 1.17
N MET A 19 4.55 -7.36 1.60
CA MET A 19 3.83 -8.04 2.69
C MET A 19 3.43 -9.49 2.32
N GLU A 20 3.11 -9.76 1.05
CA GLU A 20 2.84 -11.12 0.57
C GLU A 20 4.12 -11.96 0.48
N ARG A 21 5.25 -11.32 0.17
CA ARG A 21 6.55 -11.98 -0.01
C ARG A 21 7.26 -12.33 1.29
N ASP A 22 7.13 -11.50 2.33
CA ASP A 22 7.83 -11.66 3.61
C ASP A 22 6.90 -11.38 4.80
N GLU A 23 6.62 -12.43 5.59
CA GLU A 23 5.75 -12.37 6.76
C GLU A 23 6.26 -11.44 7.87
N ASN A 24 7.52 -11.01 7.82
CA ASN A 24 8.08 -10.06 8.78
C ASN A 24 7.78 -8.60 8.42
N VAL A 25 7.26 -8.33 7.22
CA VAL A 25 6.89 -6.98 6.79
C VAL A 25 5.50 -6.64 7.31
N PHE A 26 5.41 -5.52 8.02
CA PHE A 26 4.15 -4.94 8.46
C PHE A 26 4.19 -3.42 8.31
N VAL A 27 3.01 -2.81 8.27
CA VAL A 27 2.85 -1.35 8.17
C VAL A 27 2.11 -0.85 9.41
N MET A 28 2.59 0.24 9.99
CA MET A 28 1.99 0.88 11.17
C MET A 28 2.03 2.40 11.03
N GLY A 29 1.03 3.09 11.59
CA GLY A 29 0.91 4.55 11.52
C GLY A 29 -0.49 5.03 11.87
N GLU A 30 -0.67 6.35 11.87
CA GLU A 30 -1.97 7.00 12.04
C GLU A 30 -2.81 6.86 10.77
N ASP A 31 -4.11 6.60 10.94
CA ASP A 31 -5.10 6.54 9.85
C ASP A 31 -4.87 5.50 8.74
N ILE A 32 -3.91 4.57 8.89
CA ILE A 32 -3.55 3.64 7.80
C ILE A 32 -4.44 2.40 7.66
N GLY A 33 -5.24 2.07 8.68
CA GLY A 33 -6.06 0.85 8.76
C GLY A 33 -7.31 0.93 7.90
N ALA A 34 -8.50 0.88 8.52
CA ALA A 34 -9.78 0.95 7.79
C ALA A 34 -9.94 2.22 6.91
N TYR A 35 -9.23 3.30 7.25
CA TYR A 35 -9.23 4.54 6.46
C TYR A 35 -8.27 4.49 5.25
N GLY A 36 -7.24 3.62 5.27
CA GLY A 36 -6.32 3.41 4.15
C GLY A 36 -5.29 4.54 3.93
N GLY A 37 -5.09 5.39 4.94
CA GLY A 37 -4.19 6.54 4.93
C GLY A 37 -4.80 7.75 4.22
N ILE A 38 -4.41 8.96 4.63
CA ILE A 38 -4.95 10.23 4.12
C ILE A 38 -4.78 10.42 2.60
N PHE A 39 -3.82 9.72 1.99
CA PHE A 39 -3.60 9.72 0.54
C PHE A 39 -3.95 8.38 -0.13
N GLY A 40 -4.54 7.43 0.59
CA GLY A 40 -4.92 6.11 0.06
C GLY A 40 -3.77 5.15 -0.18
N ALA A 41 -2.57 5.45 0.32
CA ALA A 41 -1.35 4.69 0.08
C ALA A 41 -1.34 3.31 0.78
N THR A 42 -2.19 3.11 1.78
CA THR A 42 -2.38 1.83 2.47
C THR A 42 -3.80 1.29 2.29
N SER A 43 -4.56 1.83 1.32
CA SER A 43 -5.88 1.28 0.97
C SER A 43 -5.72 -0.06 0.26
N GLY A 44 -6.39 -1.10 0.76
CA GLY A 44 -6.41 -2.45 0.21
C GLY A 44 -7.27 -3.36 1.07
#